data_AF-A0A9Q1B2D6-F1
#
_entry.id   AF-A0A9Q1B2D6-F1
#
_cell.length_a   1.000
_cell.length_b   1.000
_cell.length_c   1.000
_cell.angle_alpha   90.00
_cell.angle_beta   90.00
_cell.angle_gamma   90.00
#
_symmetry.space_group_name_H-M   'P 1'
#
loop_
_entity.id
_entity.type
_entity.pdbx_description
1 polymer ?
#
loop_
_entity_poly.entity_id
_entity_poly.type
_entity_poly.pdbx_seq_one_letter_code
_entity_poly.pdbx_strand_id
1 'polypeptide(L)'
;MGGGGSAPRRVTFEADENDRITVVKGVRLSDNVIERMKEPSSPGGKSKAKSGSGGGSSVGGASVNEEDLKKRIAEELAIEQARRDAEAQK
;
A
#
# COMPACT_ATOMS: atom_id res chain seq x y z
N MET A 1 9.63 -47.41 10.90
CA MET A 1 8.64 -46.85 9.96
C MET A 1 7.56 -46.14 10.78
N GLY A 2 7.52 -44.82 10.78
CA GLY A 2 6.53 -44.03 11.51
C GLY A 2 5.90 -43.01 10.57
N GLY A 3 4.95 -43.46 9.74
CA GLY A 3 4.19 -42.58 8.86
C GLY A 3 3.25 -41.71 9.70
N GLY A 4 3.69 -40.50 10.01
CA GLY A 4 2.83 -39.48 10.62
C GLY A 4 1.78 -39.02 9.62
N GLY A 5 0.63 -39.70 9.62
CA GLY A 5 -0.51 -39.33 8.79
C GLY A 5 -0.93 -37.89 9.08
N SER A 6 -0.93 -37.04 8.05
CA SER A 6 -1.40 -35.66 8.12
C SER A 6 -2.92 -35.63 8.19
N ALA A 7 -3.48 -35.99 9.36
CA ALA A 7 -4.90 -35.87 9.61
C ALA A 7 -5.29 -34.39 9.74
N PRO A 8 -6.33 -33.91 9.02
CA PRO A 8 -6.80 -32.53 9.16
C PRO A 8 -7.36 -32.33 10.56
N ARG A 9 -6.74 -31.43 11.34
CA ARG A 9 -7.24 -31.02 12.66
C ARG A 9 -8.17 -29.82 12.48
N ARG A 10 -9.33 -29.86 13.14
CA ARG A 10 -10.24 -28.71 13.20
C ARG A 10 -9.60 -27.67 14.11
N VAL A 11 -9.49 -26.43 13.62
CA VAL A 11 -8.91 -25.30 14.36
C VAL A 11 -9.91 -24.15 14.30
N THR A 12 -10.17 -23.54 15.43
CA THR A 12 -10.97 -22.31 15.54
C THR A 12 -10.00 -21.15 15.70
N PHE A 13 -10.19 -20.09 14.91
CA PHE A 13 -9.32 -18.91 14.90
C PHE A 13 -10.09 -17.72 15.44
N GLU A 14 -9.43 -16.93 16.27
CA GLU A 14 -9.88 -15.60 16.66
C GLU A 14 -8.82 -14.61 16.20
N ALA A 15 -9.27 -13.43 15.78
CA ALA A 15 -8.37 -12.35 15.41
C ALA A 15 -7.91 -11.64 16.69
N ASP A 16 -6.66 -11.17 16.69
CA ASP A 16 -6.15 -10.34 17.78
C ASP A 16 -6.72 -8.91 17.73
N GLU A 17 -6.31 -8.07 18.68
CA GLU A 17 -6.74 -6.66 18.80
C GLU A 17 -6.39 -5.80 17.56
N ASN A 18 -5.50 -6.29 16.70
CA ASN A 18 -5.09 -5.65 15.44
C ASN A 18 -5.69 -6.36 14.22
N ASP A 19 -6.74 -7.17 14.43
CA ASP A 19 -7.42 -8.01 13.44
C ASP A 19 -6.51 -9.01 12.72
N ARG A 20 -5.44 -9.49 13.37
CA ARG A 20 -4.53 -10.48 12.77
C ARG A 20 -4.86 -11.89 13.21
N ILE A 21 -4.92 -12.80 12.22
CA ILE A 21 -5.06 -14.24 12.44
C ILE A 21 -3.69 -14.88 12.25
N THR A 22 -3.19 -15.61 13.25
CA THR A 22 -1.91 -16.32 13.18
C THR A 22 -2.11 -17.83 13.29
N VAL A 23 -1.37 -18.60 12.48
CA VAL A 23 -1.40 -20.08 12.51
C VAL A 23 0.02 -20.60 12.70
N VAL A 24 0.15 -21.57 13.61
CA VAL A 24 1.42 -21.92 14.26
C VAL A 24 1.98 -23.26 13.77
N LYS A 25 3.28 -23.41 14.03
CA LYS A 25 4.18 -24.43 13.50
C LYS A 25 3.72 -25.86 13.76
N GLY A 26 3.80 -26.67 12.70
CA GLY A 26 3.34 -28.05 12.63
C GLY A 26 2.27 -28.26 11.55
N VAL A 27 1.69 -27.17 11.05
CA VAL A 27 0.74 -27.16 9.92
C VAL A 27 1.51 -26.90 8.63
N ARG A 28 1.34 -27.78 7.63
CA ARG A 28 1.94 -27.61 6.31
C ARG A 28 0.95 -26.93 5.38
N LEU A 29 1.27 -25.71 4.97
CA LEU A 29 0.53 -24.99 3.93
C LEU A 29 1.03 -25.45 2.55
N SER A 30 0.18 -25.34 1.53
CA SER A 30 0.60 -25.53 0.14
C SER A 30 1.32 -24.29 -0.37
N ASP A 31 2.21 -24.46 -1.35
CA ASP A 31 3.03 -23.35 -1.89
C ASP A 31 2.15 -22.21 -2.43
N ASN A 32 1.04 -22.55 -3.10
CA ASN A 32 0.06 -21.57 -3.58
C ASN A 32 -0.68 -20.80 -2.46
N VAL A 33 -0.78 -21.36 -1.25
CA VAL A 33 -1.32 -20.65 -0.07
C VAL A 33 -0.23 -19.74 0.51
N ILE A 34 1.01 -20.23 0.57
CA ILE A 34 2.17 -19.45 1.04
C ILE A 34 2.38 -18.22 0.14
N GLU A 35 2.34 -18.37 -1.18
CA GLU A 35 2.52 -17.24 -2.12
C GLU A 35 1.51 -16.12 -1.92
N ARG A 36 0.24 -16.47 -1.67
CA ARG A 36 -0.83 -15.49 -1.42
C ARG A 36 -0.77 -14.85 -0.03
N MET A 37 -0.11 -15.50 0.93
CA MET A 37 0.14 -14.94 2.26
C MET A 37 1.43 -14.09 2.30
N LYS A 38 2.33 -14.23 1.33
CA LYS A 38 3.57 -13.46 1.23
C LYS A 38 3.32 -12.00 0.86
N GLU A 39 2.36 -11.73 0.00
CA GLU A 39 1.83 -10.37 -0.12
C GLU A 39 0.83 -10.15 1.02
N PRO A 40 1.02 -9.14 1.89
CA PRO A 40 0.00 -8.81 2.85
C PRO A 40 -1.28 -8.55 2.04
N SER A 41 -2.31 -9.37 2.26
CA SER A 41 -3.66 -8.96 1.91
C SER A 41 -3.91 -7.71 2.71
N SER A 42 -3.65 -6.55 2.11
CA SER A 42 -4.06 -5.27 2.65
C SER A 42 -5.51 -5.45 3.13
N PRO A 43 -5.86 -5.10 4.38
CA PRO A 43 -7.24 -5.17 4.85
C PRO A 43 -8.16 -4.16 4.13
N GLY A 44 -7.84 -3.75 2.91
CA GLY A 44 -8.75 -3.17 1.94
C GLY A 44 -9.60 -4.26 1.30
N GLY A 45 -10.58 -4.75 2.05
CA GLY A 45 -11.70 -5.50 1.49
C GLY A 45 -12.27 -4.76 0.27
N LYS A 46 -12.46 -5.52 -0.80
CA LYS A 46 -12.99 -5.07 -2.09
C LYS A 46 -14.28 -4.26 -1.90
N SER A 47 -14.21 -2.94 -2.02
CA SER A 47 -15.36 -2.16 -2.44
C SER A 47 -15.58 -2.44 -3.92
N LYS A 48 -16.44 -3.42 -4.22
CA LYS A 48 -17.08 -3.54 -5.54
C LYS A 48 -18.08 -2.38 -5.67
N ALA A 49 -17.56 -1.18 -5.86
CA ALA A 49 -18.26 -0.04 -6.43
C ALA A 49 -17.64 0.24 -7.80
N LYS A 50 -18.51 0.42 -8.80
CA LYS A 50 -18.19 0.67 -10.19
C LYS A 50 -17.12 1.75 -10.39
N SER A 51 -16.37 1.64 -11.49
CA SER A 51 -16.14 2.69 -12.50
C SER A 51 -14.68 2.76 -12.94
N GLY A 52 -14.48 2.81 -14.27
CA GLY A 52 -13.53 3.74 -14.88
C GLY A 52 -12.05 3.42 -14.75
N SER A 53 -11.33 3.66 -15.84
CA SER A 53 -9.94 4.09 -15.78
C SER A 53 -9.75 5.13 -14.67
N GLY A 54 -8.85 4.90 -13.73
CA GLY A 54 -8.63 5.82 -12.61
C GLY A 54 -7.49 5.36 -11.73
N GLY A 55 -6.28 5.83 -12.06
CA GLY A 55 -5.10 5.72 -11.20
C GLY A 55 -5.38 6.34 -9.82
N GLY A 56 -4.87 5.67 -8.79
CA GLY A 56 -5.15 6.03 -7.41
C GLY A 56 -4.58 7.38 -6.98
N SER A 57 -5.32 8.08 -6.13
CA SER A 57 -4.84 8.54 -4.83
C SER A 57 -6.03 9.11 -4.07
N SER A 58 -6.19 8.65 -2.84
CA SER A 58 -7.17 9.09 -1.86
C SER A 58 -6.98 10.55 -1.45
N VAL A 59 -8.09 11.17 -1.03
CA VAL A 59 -8.28 12.48 -0.41
C VAL A 59 -8.77 13.56 -1.37
N GLY A 60 -9.91 14.18 -1.04
CA GLY A 60 -10.48 15.27 -1.81
C GLY A 60 -9.48 16.38 -2.03
N GLY A 61 -9.19 16.66 -3.29
CA GLY A 61 -8.28 17.71 -3.72
C GLY A 61 -8.27 17.65 -5.23
N ALA A 62 -8.54 18.79 -5.89
CA ALA A 62 -8.48 18.93 -7.33
C ALA A 62 -7.30 18.12 -7.89
N SER A 63 -7.56 17.26 -8.88
CA SER A 63 -6.51 16.54 -9.59
C SER A 63 -5.52 17.58 -10.12
N VAL A 64 -4.41 17.78 -9.41
CA VAL A 64 -3.41 18.75 -9.77
C VAL A 64 -2.72 18.16 -10.97
N ASN A 65 -2.90 18.77 -12.15
CA ASN A 65 -2.30 18.26 -13.36
C ASN A 65 -0.78 18.38 -13.23
N GLU A 66 -0.04 17.46 -13.84
CA GLU A 66 1.43 17.48 -13.82
C GLU A 66 1.99 18.82 -14.34
N GLU A 67 1.30 19.44 -15.30
CA GLU A 67 1.61 20.77 -15.84
C GLU A 67 1.48 21.87 -14.78
N ASP A 68 0.41 21.85 -13.99
CA ASP A 68 0.19 22.84 -12.91
C ASP A 68 1.23 22.68 -11.80
N LEU A 69 1.61 21.44 -11.49
CA LEU A 69 2.66 21.15 -10.51
C LEU A 69 4.04 21.62 -11.00
N LYS A 70 4.38 21.32 -12.25
CA LYS A 70 5.62 21.79 -12.91
C LYS A 70 5.67 23.33 -12.91
N LYS A 71 4.54 23.98 -13.19
CA LYS A 71 4.45 25.44 -13.21
C LYS A 71 4.69 26.07 -11.85
N ARG A 72 4.11 25.52 -10.77
CA ARG A 72 4.34 26.01 -9.39
C ARG A 72 5.81 25.89 -8.97
N ILE A 73 6.45 24.76 -9.28
CA ILE A 73 7.86 24.55 -8.96
C ILE A 73 8.75 25.54 -9.71
N ALA A 74 8.48 25.77 -11.00
CA ALA A 74 9.25 26.73 -11.80
C ALA A 74 9.10 28.17 -11.30
N GLU A 75 7.91 28.57 -10.88
CA GLU A 75 7.64 29.91 -10.34
C GLU A 75 8.36 30.13 -9.01
N GLU A 76 8.33 29.15 -8.11
CA GLU A 76 9.03 29.21 -6.81
C GLU A 76 10.54 29.35 -6.99
N LEU A 77 11.12 28.55 -7.91
CA LEU A 77 12.55 28.63 -8.25
C LEU A 77 12.93 29.98 -8.86
N ALA A 78 12.08 30.57 -9.70
CA ALA A 78 12.34 31.87 -10.31
C ALA A 78 12.35 33.00 -9.29
N ILE A 79 11.43 32.98 -8.32
CA ILE A 79 11.37 33.97 -7.23
C ILE A 79 12.63 33.88 -6.36
N GLU A 80 13.04 32.66 -6.00
CA GLU A 80 14.22 32.45 -5.16
C GLU A 80 15.51 32.87 -5.87
N GLN A 81 15.61 32.60 -7.18
CA GLN A 81 16.75 33.03 -7.99
C GLN A 81 16.82 34.57 -8.10
N ALA A 82 15.70 35.24 -8.35
CA ALA A 82 15.65 36.70 -8.40
C ALA A 82 16.04 37.35 -7.07
N ARG A 83 15.65 36.74 -5.93
CA ARG A 83 16.09 37.21 -4.61
C ARG A 83 17.61 37.07 -4.44
N ARG A 84 18.18 35.94 -4.88
CA ARG A 84 19.62 35.69 -4.77
C ARG A 84 20.43 36.67 -5.62
N ASP A 85 19.98 36.94 -6.84
CA ASP A 85 20.61 37.88 -7.76
C ASP A 85 20.53 39.33 -7.22
N ALA A 86 19.42 39.68 -6.58
CA ALA A 86 19.27 40.99 -5.92
C ALA A 86 20.14 41.14 -4.67
N GLU A 87 20.34 40.07 -3.90
CA GLU A 87 21.28 40.05 -2.76
C GLU A 87 22.74 40.13 -3.24
N ALA A 88 23.08 39.53 -4.39
CA ALA A 88 24.42 39.59 -4.96
C ALA A 88 24.79 40.96 -5.56
N GLN A 89 23.81 41.83 -5.82
CA GLN A 89 24.02 43.20 -6.31
C GLN A 89 23.95 44.27 -5.21
N LYS A 90 23.87 43.87 -3.93
CA LYS A 90 24.00 44.75 -2.76
C LYS A 90 25.37 44.63 -2.11
#